data_AF-A0A9D1GZ43-F1
#
_entry.id   AF-A0A9D1GZ43-F1
#
_cell.length_a   1.000
_cell.length_b   1.000
_cell.length_c   1.000
_cell.angle_alpha   90.00
_cell.angle_beta   90.00
_cell.angle_gamma   90.00
#
_symmetry.space_group_name_H-M   'P 1'
#
loop_
_entity.id
_entity.type
_entity.pdbx_description
1 polymer ?
#
loop_
_entity_poly.entity_id
_entity_poly.type
_entity_poly.pdbx_seq_one_letter_code
_entity_poly.pdbx_strand_id
1 'polypeptide(L)'
;PTPEPVEGPIDLSHEGDDLVSDFTGYRVTVLGTRHQLEQVLADRGRAGELITAIVDAEGPVRPERMARLFVNSYDLSRLSGARMAEVLKHVPGDLGRDPEESFLWPTGLDPSTWQGYRRWDGPTKDRPLDDVVLREISNAMADLARSAMGIGVDELLRETCRVFGGSRLTEGITARLRRALELGIARELLVLRAGVVTAP
;
A
#
# COMPACT_ATOMS: atom_id res chain seq x y z
N PRO A 1 19.38 -31.84 -45.37
CA PRO A 1 18.32 -31.89 -44.34
C PRO A 1 18.95 -31.77 -42.95
N THR A 2 19.00 -30.55 -42.45
CA THR A 2 19.42 -30.21 -41.08
C THR A 2 18.27 -30.56 -40.13
N PRO A 3 18.49 -31.25 -39.00
CA PRO A 3 17.42 -31.49 -38.04
C PRO A 3 17.05 -30.15 -37.37
N GLU A 4 15.75 -29.89 -37.28
CA GLU A 4 15.20 -28.74 -36.54
C GLU A 4 15.57 -28.84 -35.06
N PRO A 5 15.83 -27.71 -34.38
CA PRO A 5 16.09 -27.72 -32.95
C PRO A 5 14.80 -28.09 -32.22
N VAL A 6 14.89 -29.14 -31.39
CA VAL A 6 13.87 -29.48 -30.40
C VAL A 6 13.75 -28.29 -29.46
N GLU A 7 12.61 -27.60 -29.51
CA GLU A 7 12.24 -26.61 -28.50
C GLU A 7 12.34 -27.29 -27.13
N GLY A 8 13.33 -26.86 -26.35
CA GLY A 8 13.43 -27.24 -24.94
C GLY A 8 12.14 -26.84 -24.21
N PRO A 9 11.82 -27.49 -23.08
CA PRO A 9 10.66 -27.09 -22.30
C PRO A 9 10.74 -25.59 -22.07
N ILE A 10 9.70 -24.88 -22.52
CA ILE A 10 9.50 -23.46 -22.21
C ILE A 10 9.69 -23.36 -20.70
N ASP A 11 10.72 -22.64 -20.30
CA ASP A 11 10.91 -22.26 -18.90
C ASP A 11 9.76 -21.31 -18.55
N LEU A 12 8.63 -21.91 -18.15
CA LEU A 12 7.50 -21.23 -17.55
C LEU A 12 7.82 -20.95 -16.08
N SER A 13 9.02 -20.44 -15.80
CA SER A 13 9.21 -19.55 -14.67
C SER A 13 8.34 -18.32 -14.92
N HIS A 14 7.04 -18.46 -14.69
CA HIS A 14 6.29 -17.36 -14.13
C HIS A 14 7.06 -17.03 -12.86
N GLU A 15 7.85 -15.97 -12.87
CA GLU A 15 8.10 -15.24 -11.63
C GLU A 15 6.69 -14.90 -11.15
N GLY A 16 6.17 -15.76 -10.27
CA GLY A 16 4.88 -15.60 -9.67
C GLY A 16 4.99 -14.34 -8.84
N ASP A 17 4.58 -13.23 -9.43
CA ASP A 17 4.27 -12.01 -8.72
C ASP A 17 3.09 -12.41 -7.83
N ASP A 18 3.40 -12.91 -6.63
CA ASP A 18 2.39 -13.32 -5.67
C ASP A 18 1.57 -12.06 -5.39
N LEU A 19 0.41 -11.99 -6.05
CA LEU A 19 -0.57 -10.90 -5.88
C LEU A 19 -1.00 -10.79 -4.42
N VAL A 20 -0.68 -11.79 -3.59
CA VAL A 20 -0.88 -11.82 -2.15
C VAL A 20 0.45 -12.01 -1.45
N SER A 21 0.86 -11.02 -0.66
CA SER A 21 2.04 -11.13 0.21
C SER A 21 1.71 -10.68 1.63
N ASP A 22 2.67 -10.78 2.56
CA ASP A 22 2.51 -10.26 3.91
C ASP A 22 3.20 -8.90 4.03
N PHE A 23 2.56 -7.94 4.69
CA PHE A 23 3.12 -6.61 4.84
C PHE A 23 4.33 -6.62 5.78
N THR A 24 5.45 -6.10 5.27
CA THR A 24 6.64 -5.84 6.05
C THR A 24 6.87 -4.33 6.13
N GLY A 25 6.70 -3.77 7.33
CA GLY A 25 6.96 -2.35 7.57
C GLY A 25 8.45 -2.01 7.62
N TYR A 26 8.78 -0.76 7.31
CA TYR A 26 10.10 -0.19 7.44
C TYR A 26 10.50 -0.16 8.91
N ARG A 27 11.67 -0.75 9.19
CA ARG A 27 12.23 -0.77 10.54
C ARG A 27 13.03 0.50 10.76
N VAL A 28 12.46 1.39 11.58
CA VAL A 28 13.14 2.62 11.98
C VAL A 28 14.49 2.28 12.62
N THR A 29 15.55 2.83 12.04
CA THR A 29 16.88 2.86 12.65
C THR A 29 17.19 4.30 13.03
N VAL A 30 17.72 4.54 14.22
CA VAL A 30 18.12 5.88 14.65
C VAL A 30 19.38 6.27 13.88
N LEU A 31 19.22 7.16 12.90
CA LEU A 31 20.27 7.69 12.04
C LEU A 31 21.00 8.88 12.68
N GLY A 32 20.36 9.51 13.67
CA GLY A 32 20.94 10.65 14.37
C GLY A 32 20.01 11.28 15.40
N THR A 33 20.44 12.43 15.89
CA THR A 33 19.71 13.24 16.87
C THR A 33 18.74 14.20 16.20
N ARG A 34 17.85 14.78 17.00
CA ARG A 34 16.97 15.88 16.57
C ARG A 34 17.72 17.08 15.99
N HIS A 35 18.95 17.38 16.42
CA HIS A 35 19.73 18.46 15.82
C HIS A 35 20.15 18.13 14.38
N GLN A 36 20.49 16.86 14.12
CA GLN A 36 20.84 16.38 12.78
C GLN A 36 19.64 16.31 11.83
N LEU A 37 18.42 16.14 12.36
CA LEU A 37 17.19 16.27 11.57
C LEU A 37 17.11 17.64 10.87
N GLU A 38 17.47 18.73 11.56
CA GLU A 38 17.45 20.07 10.96
C GLU A 38 18.49 20.21 9.85
N GLN A 39 19.66 19.57 10.00
CA GLN A 39 20.68 19.54 8.96
C GLN A 39 20.22 18.75 7.73
N VAL A 40 19.49 17.65 7.93
CA VAL A 40 18.95 16.83 6.84
C VAL A 40 17.82 17.56 6.13
N LEU A 41 16.94 18.27 6.85
CA LEU A 41 15.88 19.08 6.22
C LEU A 41 16.43 20.30 5.47
N ALA A 42 17.60 20.81 5.85
CA ALA A 42 18.29 21.85 5.08
C ALA A 42 18.89 21.32 3.76
N ASP A 43 19.04 20.00 3.60
CA ASP A 43 19.61 19.35 2.41
C ASP A 43 18.53 18.52 1.69
N ARG A 44 18.03 19.06 0.57
CA ARG A 44 16.97 18.41 -0.20
C ARG A 44 17.36 17.01 -0.70
N GLY A 45 18.63 16.78 -1.04
CA GLY A 45 19.11 15.48 -1.52
C GLY A 45 19.03 14.44 -0.40
N ARG A 46 19.63 14.74 0.75
CA ARG A 46 19.64 13.82 1.91
C ARG A 46 18.24 13.51 2.45
N ALA A 47 17.37 14.50 2.51
CA ALA A 47 15.98 14.27 2.89
C ALA A 47 15.24 13.40 1.86
N GLY A 48 15.45 13.67 0.57
CA GLY A 48 14.88 12.88 -0.53
C GLY A 48 15.32 11.42 -0.49
N GLU A 49 16.61 11.14 -0.28
CA GLU A 49 17.17 9.79 -0.19
C GLU A 49 16.50 8.94 0.89
N LEU A 50 16.29 9.51 2.10
CA LEU A 50 15.61 8.80 3.17
C LEU A 50 14.12 8.59 2.87
N ILE A 51 13.45 9.56 2.24
CA ILE A 51 12.06 9.40 1.81
C ILE A 51 11.93 8.26 0.80
N THR A 52 12.79 8.24 -0.22
CA THR A 52 12.83 7.15 -1.21
C THR A 52 13.09 5.81 -0.53
N ALA A 53 14.06 5.72 0.38
CA ALA A 53 14.33 4.47 1.10
C ALA A 53 13.14 3.96 1.93
N ILE A 54 12.35 4.85 2.54
CA ILE A 54 11.13 4.48 3.27
C ILE A 54 10.04 4.00 2.30
N VAL A 55 9.85 4.72 1.18
CA VAL A 55 8.83 4.42 0.17
C VAL A 55 9.16 3.13 -0.57
N ASP A 56 10.41 2.86 -0.89
CA ASP A 56 10.84 1.61 -1.52
C ASP A 56 10.65 0.39 -0.58
N ALA A 57 10.77 0.61 0.73
CA ALA A 57 10.60 -0.46 1.71
C ALA A 57 9.13 -0.76 2.04
N GLU A 58 8.26 0.24 2.17
CA GLU A 58 6.85 0.04 2.57
C GLU A 58 5.82 0.30 1.48
N GLY A 59 6.22 0.88 0.36
CA GLY A 59 5.32 1.45 -0.64
C GLY A 59 4.29 0.45 -1.16
N PRO A 60 3.03 0.87 -1.40
CA PRO A 60 2.49 2.23 -1.23
C PRO A 60 2.40 2.69 0.23
N VAL A 61 2.71 3.96 0.50
CA VAL A 61 2.73 4.52 1.87
C VAL A 61 1.96 5.84 1.97
N ARG A 62 1.17 5.98 3.05
CA ARG A 62 0.45 7.24 3.35
C ARG A 62 1.45 8.35 3.72
N PRO A 63 1.28 9.61 3.26
CA PRO A 63 2.20 10.72 3.57
C PRO A 63 2.46 10.93 5.07
N GLU A 64 1.42 10.82 5.91
CA GLU A 64 1.51 10.94 7.36
C GLU A 64 2.40 9.84 7.97
N ARG A 65 2.31 8.61 7.45
CA ARG A 65 3.10 7.46 7.90
C ARG A 65 4.56 7.62 7.48
N MET A 66 4.80 7.97 6.23
CA MET A 66 6.14 8.25 5.72
C MET A 66 6.83 9.34 6.58
N ALA A 67 6.15 10.47 6.82
CA ALA A 67 6.70 11.56 7.61
C ALA A 67 6.98 11.13 9.07
N ARG A 68 6.16 10.24 9.65
CA ARG A 68 6.39 9.67 10.98
C ARG A 68 7.66 8.84 11.01
N LEU A 69 7.83 7.94 10.05
CA LEU A 69 9.01 7.08 9.94
C LEU A 69 10.27 7.92 9.75
N PHE A 70 10.20 8.94 8.90
CA PHE A 70 11.28 9.89 8.67
C PHE A 70 11.75 10.57 9.96
N VAL A 71 10.83 11.14 10.74
CA VAL A 71 11.23 11.85 11.97
C VAL A 71 11.64 10.91 13.10
N ASN A 72 11.05 9.71 13.16
CA ASN A 72 11.45 8.69 14.13
C ASN A 72 12.88 8.20 13.89
N SER A 73 13.37 8.21 12.64
CA SER A 73 14.78 7.94 12.31
C SER A 73 15.75 8.96 12.90
N TYR A 74 15.26 10.09 13.44
CA TYR A 74 16.05 11.10 14.16
C TYR A 74 15.58 11.32 15.60
N ASP A 75 15.02 10.28 16.24
CA ASP A 75 14.60 10.26 17.64
C ASP A 75 13.52 11.30 18.00
N LEU A 76 12.72 11.73 17.01
CA LEU A 76 11.59 12.63 17.22
C LEU A 76 10.27 11.85 17.22
N SER A 77 9.77 11.53 18.42
CA SER A 77 8.54 10.75 18.58
C SER A 77 7.24 11.50 18.23
N ARG A 78 7.22 12.83 18.34
CA ARG A 78 6.06 13.67 18.06
C ARG A 78 6.23 14.40 16.73
N LEU A 79 5.34 14.09 15.79
CA LEU A 79 5.22 14.81 14.51
C LEU A 79 4.06 15.81 14.58
N SER A 80 4.38 17.10 14.54
CA SER A 80 3.39 18.17 14.40
C SER A 80 2.97 18.35 12.94
N GLY A 81 1.82 18.98 12.69
CA GLY A 81 1.36 19.28 11.32
C GLY A 81 2.35 20.16 10.54
N ALA A 82 2.98 21.15 11.21
CA ALA A 82 4.00 21.98 10.59
C ALA A 82 5.25 21.17 10.19
N ARG A 83 5.71 20.27 11.06
CA ARG A 83 6.86 19.39 10.77
C ARG A 83 6.55 18.40 9.65
N MET A 84 5.32 17.87 9.62
CA MET A 84 4.87 17.01 8.53
C MET A 84 4.89 17.76 7.20
N ALA A 85 4.31 18.96 7.15
CA ALA A 85 4.31 19.78 5.94
C ALA A 85 5.73 20.17 5.50
N GLU A 86 6.67 20.34 6.42
CA GLU A 86 8.08 20.56 6.13
C GLU A 86 8.72 19.33 5.47
N VAL A 87 8.61 18.15 6.08
CA VAL A 87 9.13 16.88 5.52
C VAL A 87 8.56 16.62 4.13
N LEU A 88 7.26 16.84 3.92
CA LEU A 88 6.60 16.56 2.64
C LEU A 88 7.09 17.44 1.48
N LYS A 89 7.76 18.57 1.74
CA LYS A 89 8.39 19.38 0.67
C LYS A 89 9.61 18.69 0.03
N HIS A 90 10.17 17.70 0.72
CA HIS A 90 11.34 16.96 0.28
C HIS A 90 11.00 15.67 -0.48
N VAL A 91 9.71 15.34 -0.64
CA VAL A 91 9.28 14.19 -1.44
C VAL A 91 9.84 14.32 -2.87
N PRO A 92 10.67 13.37 -3.33
CA PRO A 92 11.18 13.37 -4.69
C PRO A 92 10.05 13.34 -5.73
N GLY A 93 10.25 14.04 -6.84
CA GLY A 93 9.22 14.20 -7.88
C GLY A 93 9.04 12.99 -8.79
N ASP A 94 9.96 12.05 -8.75
CA ASP A 94 9.96 10.77 -9.47
C ASP A 94 9.19 9.67 -8.73
N LEU A 95 8.90 9.83 -7.44
CA LEU A 95 8.01 8.92 -6.72
C LEU A 95 6.58 9.01 -7.28
N GLY A 96 5.97 7.85 -7.49
CA GLY A 96 4.59 7.76 -7.95
C GLY A 96 3.63 8.33 -6.91
N ARG A 97 2.50 8.86 -7.39
CA ARG A 97 1.39 9.29 -6.54
C ARG A 97 0.13 8.58 -7.00
N ASP A 98 -0.62 8.05 -6.05
CA ASP A 98 -1.93 7.51 -6.41
C ASP A 98 -2.87 8.66 -6.83
N PRO A 99 -3.64 8.47 -7.92
CA PRO A 99 -4.49 9.53 -8.46
C PRO A 99 -5.74 9.78 -7.60
N GLU A 100 -6.18 8.81 -6.79
CA GLU A 100 -7.36 8.87 -5.93
C GLU A 100 -7.00 9.25 -4.49
N GLU A 101 -5.88 8.73 -3.98
CA GLU A 101 -5.34 9.05 -2.67
C GLU A 101 -3.88 9.48 -2.81
N SER A 102 -3.44 10.52 -2.08
CA SER A 102 -2.08 11.05 -2.19
C SER A 102 -0.97 10.14 -1.61
N PHE A 103 -1.15 8.81 -1.64
CA PHE A 103 -0.14 7.83 -1.25
C PHE A 103 1.10 7.93 -2.15
N LEU A 104 2.26 7.69 -1.56
CA LEU A 104 3.54 7.65 -2.24
C LEU A 104 3.84 6.23 -2.69
N TRP A 105 4.26 6.09 -3.93
CA TRP A 105 4.59 4.81 -4.57
C TRP A 105 6.07 4.75 -4.94
N PRO A 106 6.67 3.57 -4.82
CA PRO A 106 8.04 3.37 -5.27
C PRO A 106 8.08 3.46 -6.79
N THR A 107 9.22 3.91 -7.33
CA THR A 107 9.35 4.22 -8.77
C THR A 107 9.11 3.00 -9.67
N GLY A 108 9.33 1.79 -9.16
CA GLY A 108 9.11 0.53 -9.88
C GLY A 108 7.68 -0.01 -9.82
N LEU A 109 6.76 0.62 -9.08
CA LEU A 109 5.40 0.12 -8.89
C LEU A 109 4.37 1.10 -9.44
N ASP A 110 3.71 0.72 -10.52
CA ASP A 110 2.70 1.54 -11.18
C ASP A 110 1.32 1.38 -10.50
N PRO A 111 0.75 2.45 -9.90
CA PRO A 111 -0.57 2.41 -9.26
C PRO A 111 -1.71 2.00 -10.21
N SER A 112 -1.56 2.24 -11.51
CA SER A 112 -2.62 1.99 -12.49
C SER A 112 -2.78 0.50 -12.82
N THR A 113 -1.67 -0.25 -12.79
CA THR A 113 -1.61 -1.66 -13.18
C THR A 113 -1.44 -2.61 -11.99
N TRP A 114 -1.04 -2.12 -10.82
CA TRP A 114 -0.84 -2.98 -9.64
C TRP A 114 -2.14 -3.61 -9.12
N GLN A 115 -2.13 -4.95 -9.05
CA GLN A 115 -3.24 -5.79 -8.61
C GLN A 115 -2.92 -6.58 -7.33
N GLY A 116 -1.76 -6.34 -6.71
CA GLY A 116 -1.37 -7.00 -5.47
C GLY A 116 -2.08 -6.45 -4.24
N TYR A 117 -2.05 -7.21 -3.14
CA TYR A 117 -2.37 -6.75 -1.80
C TYR A 117 -1.51 -7.44 -0.75
N ARG A 118 -1.27 -6.73 0.37
CA ARG A 118 -0.46 -7.27 1.46
C ARG A 118 -1.31 -7.49 2.70
N ARG A 119 -1.36 -8.73 3.16
CA ARG A 119 -2.05 -9.13 4.39
C ARG A 119 -1.35 -8.54 5.61
N TRP A 120 -2.09 -8.40 6.70
CA TRP A 120 -1.55 -7.97 7.99
C TRP A 120 -2.26 -8.72 9.11
N ASP A 121 -1.53 -9.55 9.85
CA ASP A 121 -2.01 -10.29 11.01
C ASP A 121 -1.58 -9.67 12.35
N GLY A 122 -0.76 -8.61 12.30
CA GLY A 122 -0.29 -7.88 13.48
C GLY A 122 -1.30 -6.86 14.03
N PRO A 123 -0.91 -6.08 15.06
CA PRO A 123 -1.81 -5.12 15.69
C PRO A 123 -2.28 -4.02 14.72
N THR A 124 -3.58 -3.72 14.71
CA THR A 124 -4.16 -2.65 13.87
C THR A 124 -3.53 -1.27 14.12
N LYS A 125 -3.00 -1.03 15.32
CA LYS A 125 -2.32 0.24 15.64
C LYS A 125 -1.01 0.45 14.87
N ASP A 126 -0.37 -0.62 14.41
CA ASP A 126 0.94 -0.57 13.74
C ASP A 126 0.77 -0.44 12.22
N ARG A 127 -0.36 -0.90 11.69
CA ARG A 127 -0.82 -0.66 10.31
C ARG A 127 -2.35 -0.47 10.31
N PRO A 128 -2.85 0.73 10.66
CA PRO A 128 -4.27 1.01 10.59
C PRO A 128 -4.74 0.92 9.13
N LEU A 129 -6.03 0.62 8.91
CA LEU A 129 -6.58 0.53 7.56
C LEU A 129 -6.38 1.83 6.76
N ASP A 130 -6.31 2.97 7.44
CA ASP A 130 -5.96 4.25 6.88
C ASP A 130 -4.59 4.26 6.18
N ASP A 131 -3.62 3.47 6.64
CA ASP A 131 -2.28 3.34 6.03
C ASP A 131 -2.27 2.33 4.86
N VAL A 132 -3.41 1.77 4.47
CA VAL A 132 -3.57 0.85 3.33
C VAL A 132 -4.28 1.57 2.21
N VAL A 133 -3.64 1.78 1.05
CA VAL A 133 -4.25 2.50 -0.08
C VAL A 133 -5.53 1.82 -0.58
N LEU A 134 -6.54 2.58 -1.01
CA LEU A 134 -7.82 2.04 -1.48
C LEU A 134 -7.65 0.99 -2.58
N ARG A 135 -6.63 1.13 -3.44
CA ARG A 135 -6.32 0.13 -4.46
C ARG A 135 -5.97 -1.22 -3.86
N GLU A 136 -5.11 -1.24 -2.85
CA GLU A 136 -4.71 -2.46 -2.12
C GLU A 136 -5.93 -3.13 -1.48
N ILE A 137 -6.83 -2.33 -0.90
CA ILE A 137 -8.09 -2.83 -0.32
C ILE A 137 -9.01 -3.39 -1.41
N SER A 138 -9.15 -2.70 -2.55
CA SER A 138 -10.00 -3.12 -3.67
C SER A 138 -9.49 -4.41 -4.33
N ASN A 139 -8.18 -4.58 -4.40
CA ASN A 139 -7.53 -5.78 -4.93
C ASN A 139 -7.83 -6.99 -4.03
N ALA A 140 -7.72 -6.83 -2.70
CA ALA A 140 -8.13 -7.85 -1.73
C ALA A 140 -9.62 -8.20 -1.84
N MET A 141 -10.48 -7.19 -2.05
CA MET A 141 -11.91 -7.43 -2.26
C MET A 141 -12.20 -8.25 -3.52
N ALA A 142 -11.48 -7.98 -4.62
CA ALA A 142 -11.62 -8.74 -5.86
C ALA A 142 -11.21 -10.21 -5.68
N ASP A 143 -10.11 -10.44 -4.97
CA ASP A 143 -9.66 -11.80 -4.64
C ASP A 143 -10.66 -12.57 -3.77
N LEU A 144 -11.20 -11.94 -2.72
CA LEU A 144 -12.25 -12.52 -1.88
C LEU A 144 -13.53 -12.83 -2.66
N ALA A 145 -13.98 -11.90 -3.52
CA ALA A 145 -15.18 -12.08 -4.33
C ALA A 145 -15.02 -13.20 -5.36
N ARG A 146 -13.83 -13.33 -5.97
CA ARG A 146 -13.49 -14.43 -6.89
C ARG A 146 -13.49 -15.77 -6.17
N SER A 147 -12.82 -15.84 -5.03
CA SER A 147 -12.70 -17.06 -4.22
C SER A 147 -14.05 -17.56 -3.70
N ALA A 148 -14.97 -16.64 -3.39
CA ALA A 148 -16.32 -16.98 -2.93
C ALA A 148 -17.32 -17.28 -4.07
N MET A 149 -16.94 -17.08 -5.34
CA MET A 149 -17.87 -17.07 -6.49
C MET A 149 -19.05 -16.10 -6.28
N GLY A 150 -18.76 -14.95 -5.67
CA GLY A 150 -19.75 -13.97 -5.24
C GLY A 150 -19.90 -13.91 -3.73
N ILE A 151 -19.99 -12.69 -3.20
CA ILE A 151 -20.01 -12.44 -1.75
C ILE A 151 -20.94 -11.26 -1.44
N GLY A 152 -21.75 -11.38 -0.38
CA GLY A 152 -22.61 -10.28 0.05
C GLY A 152 -21.78 -9.09 0.55
N VAL A 153 -22.23 -7.86 0.29
CA VAL A 153 -21.47 -6.63 0.66
C VAL A 153 -21.02 -6.65 2.12
N ASP A 154 -21.91 -6.96 3.07
CA ASP A 154 -21.56 -6.93 4.49
C ASP A 154 -20.57 -8.03 4.89
N GLU A 155 -20.57 -9.17 4.19
CA GLU A 155 -19.57 -10.22 4.39
C GLU A 155 -18.23 -9.79 3.80
N LEU A 156 -18.23 -9.22 2.60
CA LEU A 156 -17.02 -8.69 1.95
C LEU A 156 -16.31 -7.68 2.84
N LEU A 157 -17.04 -6.71 3.40
CA LEU A 157 -16.46 -5.71 4.30
C LEU A 157 -15.83 -6.39 5.54
N ARG A 158 -16.49 -7.41 6.11
CA ARG A 158 -15.97 -8.13 7.28
C ARG A 158 -14.71 -8.93 6.94
N GLU A 159 -14.72 -9.68 5.84
CA GLU A 159 -13.55 -10.46 5.41
C GLU A 159 -12.38 -9.57 5.01
N THR A 160 -12.61 -8.49 4.26
CA THR A 160 -11.56 -7.53 3.93
C THR A 160 -11.00 -6.85 5.18
N CYS A 161 -11.83 -6.55 6.19
CA CYS A 161 -11.34 -6.02 7.46
C CYS A 161 -10.37 -6.99 8.15
N ARG A 162 -10.66 -8.30 8.11
CA ARG A 162 -9.79 -9.34 8.68
C ARG A 162 -8.48 -9.50 7.93
N VAL A 163 -8.47 -9.39 6.60
CA VAL A 163 -7.25 -9.43 5.76
C VAL A 163 -6.22 -8.40 6.22
N PHE A 164 -6.67 -7.24 6.70
CA PHE A 164 -5.82 -6.15 7.19
C PHE A 164 -5.75 -6.07 8.73
N GLY A 165 -6.00 -7.18 9.43
CA GLY A 165 -5.79 -7.29 10.88
C GLY A 165 -6.84 -6.57 11.74
N GLY A 166 -7.95 -6.18 11.13
CA GLY A 166 -9.10 -5.58 11.82
C GLY A 166 -10.04 -6.64 12.40
N SER A 167 -10.67 -6.30 13.52
CA SER A 167 -11.66 -7.17 14.20
C SER A 167 -13.06 -6.55 14.30
N ARG A 168 -13.20 -5.25 14.05
CA ARG A 168 -14.47 -4.51 14.20
C ARG A 168 -14.68 -3.56 13.03
N LEU A 169 -15.89 -3.57 12.49
CA LEU A 169 -16.37 -2.58 11.54
C LEU A 169 -16.91 -1.35 12.28
N THR A 170 -16.00 -0.45 12.67
CA THR A 170 -16.41 0.89 13.11
C THR A 170 -16.94 1.70 11.92
N GLU A 171 -17.58 2.83 12.19
CA GLU A 171 -18.07 3.73 11.13
C GLU A 171 -16.95 4.15 10.17
N GLY A 172 -15.78 4.56 10.69
CA GLY A 172 -14.64 4.96 9.88
C GLY A 172 -14.06 3.82 9.03
N ILE A 173 -13.93 2.62 9.61
CA ILE A 173 -13.48 1.43 8.87
C ILE A 173 -14.46 1.07 7.78
N THR A 174 -15.76 1.07 8.09
CA THR A 174 -16.83 0.78 7.12
C THR A 174 -16.82 1.78 5.97
N ALA A 175 -16.69 3.07 6.27
CA ALA A 175 -16.63 4.12 5.25
C ALA A 175 -15.41 3.94 4.33
N ARG A 176 -14.23 3.63 4.89
CA ARG A 176 -13.02 3.39 4.09
C ARG A 176 -13.15 2.15 3.19
N LEU A 177 -13.69 1.05 3.72
CA LEU A 177 -13.92 -0.16 2.93
C LEU A 177 -14.96 0.07 1.82
N ARG A 178 -16.03 0.83 2.08
CA ARG A 178 -17.01 1.18 1.04
C ARG A 178 -16.41 2.02 -0.07
N ARG A 179 -15.53 2.99 0.25
CA ARG A 179 -14.76 3.74 -0.78
C ARG A 179 -13.87 2.83 -1.61
N ALA A 180 -13.28 1.79 -1.01
CA ALA A 180 -12.45 0.84 -1.74
C ALA A 180 -13.30 -0.05 -2.66
N LEU A 181 -14.50 -0.44 -2.23
CA LEU A 181 -15.46 -1.15 -3.07
C LEU A 181 -15.89 -0.29 -4.26
N GLU A 182 -16.22 0.99 -4.05
CA GLU A 182 -16.54 1.95 -5.11
C GLU A 182 -15.40 2.08 -6.11
N LEU A 183 -14.15 2.19 -5.62
CA LEU A 183 -12.96 2.22 -6.49
C LEU A 183 -12.79 0.92 -7.28
N GLY A 184 -12.99 -0.25 -6.65
CA GLY A 184 -12.92 -1.53 -7.33
C GLY A 184 -13.97 -1.69 -8.43
N ILE A 185 -15.17 -1.14 -8.23
CA ILE A 185 -16.22 -1.10 -9.25
C ILE A 185 -15.85 -0.15 -10.38
N ALA A 186 -15.34 1.05 -10.06
CA ALA A 186 -14.91 2.03 -11.06
C ALA A 186 -13.73 1.53 -11.92
N ARG A 187 -12.88 0.67 -11.35
CA ARG A 187 -11.76 0.00 -12.03
C ARG A 187 -12.17 -1.30 -12.74
N GLU A 188 -13.46 -1.63 -12.75
CA GLU A 188 -14.01 -2.87 -13.34
C GLU A 188 -13.44 -4.17 -12.73
N LEU A 189 -12.85 -4.10 -11.54
CA LEU A 189 -12.36 -5.27 -10.77
C LEU A 189 -13.48 -5.96 -9.99
N LEU A 190 -14.57 -5.23 -9.75
CA LEU A 190 -15.71 -5.67 -8.96
C LEU A 190 -17.01 -5.28 -9.65
N VAL A 191 -18.03 -6.11 -9.50
CA VAL A 191 -19.38 -5.86 -10.01
C VAL A 191 -20.36 -6.10 -8.87
N LEU A 192 -21.21 -5.11 -8.57
CA LEU A 192 -22.27 -5.22 -7.58
C LEU A 192 -23.62 -5.45 -8.28
N ARG A 193 -24.28 -6.59 -7.98
CA ARG A 193 -25.63 -6.92 -8.47
C ARG A 193 -26.47 -7.51 -7.36
N ALA A 194 -27.64 -6.92 -7.11
CA ALA A 194 -28.59 -7.39 -6.09
C ALA A 194 -27.95 -7.66 -4.70
N GLY A 195 -27.00 -6.82 -4.28
CA GLY A 195 -26.31 -6.95 -2.98
C GLY A 195 -25.16 -7.97 -2.95
N VAL A 196 -24.88 -8.63 -4.07
CA VAL A 196 -23.76 -9.56 -4.24
C VAL A 196 -22.67 -8.90 -5.07
N VAL A 197 -21.44 -9.00 -4.59
CA VAL A 197 -20.24 -8.53 -5.25
C VAL A 197 -19.53 -9.72 -5.91
N THR A 198 -19.20 -9.61 -7.19
CA THR A 198 -18.41 -10.60 -7.94
C THR A 198 -17.19 -9.93 -8.55
N ALA A 199 -16.09 -10.67 -8.72
CA ALA A 199 -14.98 -10.25 -9.56
C ALA A 199 -15.13 -10.90 -10.95
N PRO A 200 -15.04 -10.13 -12.05
CA PRO A 200 -15.11 -10.66 -13.41
C PRO A 200 -13.87 -11.51 -13.79
#